data_AF-A0A6A5W5C1-F1
#
_entry.id   AF-A0A6A5W5C1-F1
#
_cell.length_a   1.000
_cell.length_b   1.000
_cell.length_c   1.000
_cell.angle_alpha   90.00
_cell.angle_beta   90.00
_cell.angle_gamma   90.00
#
_symmetry.space_group_name_H-M   'P 1'
#
loop_
_entity.id
_entity.type
_entity.pdbx_description
1 polymer ?
#
loop_
_entity_poly.entity_id
_entity_poly.type
_entity_poly.pdbx_seq_one_letter_code
_entity_poly.pdbx_strand_id
1 'polypeptide(L)'
;MASSLLWTIGLFAASSLASSLPHGVNIKRDVSELETTYDYIIAGGGTSGLTVADRLTAAFPDRKVLVVEYGLLINTTDILQPAITVRDTRYAYSITSQPETALFDRKFTVTVGKIVGGCSAINAQMFDRGSKADYDIWGQFGGAAYEKAGWNWDGLLPYFKKSTTFTPPTANEVEQYEYTYDIDAAYGGKGAVQAVYPPYQWPTEKVMRQAWKELGVPSQQEGSGGNATGVFWFPSSQDPKTQTRSYGRTAHYDPVASRSNYHLLVDHKVTELVMSKSEAGIWKAVGIQLRPVSGSNTAVTTVGSKEEVILAAGAIHTPAILQRSGIGPADVLKAANITLKVEHPGVGQNFQDHPYGQLFFNLATDLKPNSMSMMSNATLSAQARKEYDQNRTGPLTLSGGNSGAFLPLAYLTKNPSAIFSSLSFSPRYAHVHLPQGNNTHPSVLAGYAYQLTYLKPLFETDVSAVFEYPIGAGALFALLKPLSRGTVNIDPNNVDAEPKVFYNTFSNPVDLAVTVQGARLFRKLYATPSARKLTPSEQLPGANVQSDEEWGEWLRKNINPSFYHPVGTAALGPMNMGGVVGPDLKVHRVDGLRVVDASIMPLIPATHTSSTVYAVAEKAADLIIESAKV
;
A
#
# COMPACT_ATOMS: atom_id res chain seq x y z
N MET A 1 -8.89 -23.62 -22.15
CA MET A 1 -9.50 -22.31 -22.51
C MET A 1 -9.54 -21.47 -21.26
N ALA A 2 -8.54 -20.61 -21.07
CA ALA A 2 -8.39 -19.78 -19.89
C ALA A 2 -9.25 -18.52 -20.07
N SER A 3 -10.44 -18.52 -19.50
CA SER A 3 -11.24 -17.31 -19.36
C SER A 3 -10.65 -16.48 -18.23
N SER A 4 -9.71 -15.62 -18.58
CA SER A 4 -9.49 -14.37 -17.87
C SER A 4 -10.83 -13.64 -17.81
N LEU A 5 -11.51 -13.68 -16.66
CA LEU A 5 -12.58 -12.74 -16.36
C LEU A 5 -11.94 -11.35 -16.26
N LEU A 6 -11.79 -10.73 -17.43
CA LEU A 6 -11.62 -9.30 -17.59
C LEU A 6 -12.81 -8.64 -16.91
N TRP A 7 -12.53 -7.88 -15.86
CA TRP A 7 -13.48 -6.94 -15.29
C TRP A 7 -13.84 -5.93 -16.38
N THR A 8 -14.97 -6.14 -17.04
CA THR A 8 -15.46 -5.25 -18.09
C THR A 8 -15.95 -3.95 -17.48
N ILE A 9 -15.41 -2.88 -18.03
CA ILE A 9 -15.71 -1.48 -17.73
C ILE A 9 -17.20 -1.24 -17.93
N GLY A 10 -17.93 -0.96 -16.84
CA GLY A 10 -19.21 -0.26 -16.95
C GLY A 10 -18.93 1.13 -17.50
N LEU A 11 -19.48 1.47 -18.66
CA LEU A 11 -19.48 2.83 -19.20
C LEU A 11 -20.23 3.74 -18.22
N PHE A 12 -19.47 4.43 -17.36
CA PHE A 12 -19.98 5.47 -16.50
C PHE A 12 -20.30 6.70 -17.37
N ALA A 13 -21.58 7.06 -17.44
CA ALA A 13 -21.95 8.40 -17.89
C ALA A 13 -21.46 9.38 -16.82
N ALA A 14 -20.41 10.14 -17.13
CA ALA A 14 -19.84 11.14 -16.24
C ALA A 14 -20.84 12.28 -16.02
N SER A 15 -21.60 12.25 -14.92
CA SER A 15 -22.29 13.42 -14.42
C SER A 15 -21.30 14.22 -13.56
N SER A 16 -20.83 15.35 -14.07
CA SER A 16 -19.97 16.28 -13.34
C SER A 16 -20.76 17.00 -12.23
N LEU A 17 -20.70 16.48 -11.01
CA LEU A 17 -20.99 17.31 -9.84
C LEU A 17 -19.77 18.21 -9.61
N ALA A 18 -19.87 19.45 -10.09
CA ALA A 18 -18.86 20.48 -9.85
C ALA A 18 -18.90 20.90 -8.37
N SER A 19 -18.09 20.28 -7.52
CA SER A 19 -17.64 20.96 -6.32
C SER A 19 -16.68 22.06 -6.77
N SER A 20 -17.12 23.32 -6.70
CA SER A 20 -16.27 24.47 -6.98
C SER A 20 -15.03 24.38 -6.09
N LEU A 21 -13.85 24.25 -6.69
CA LEU A 21 -12.60 24.46 -5.97
C LEU A 21 -12.68 25.84 -5.29
N PRO A 22 -12.34 25.97 -4.00
CA PRO A 22 -12.31 27.27 -3.34
C PRO A 22 -11.46 28.26 -4.16
N HIS A 23 -11.93 29.49 -4.36
CA HIS A 23 -11.14 30.52 -5.02
C HIS A 23 -9.84 30.75 -4.23
N GLY A 24 -8.67 30.60 -4.87
CA GLY A 24 -7.35 30.80 -4.25
C GLY A 24 -6.39 29.59 -4.25
N VAL A 25 -6.65 28.55 -5.03
CA VAL A 25 -5.81 27.34 -5.08
C VAL A 25 -4.45 27.62 -5.76
N ASN A 26 -3.34 27.41 -5.05
CA ASN A 26 -1.97 27.54 -5.58
C ASN A 26 -1.54 26.31 -6.41
N ILE A 27 -2.29 25.98 -7.46
CA ILE A 27 -1.87 24.97 -8.45
C ILE A 27 -1.02 25.67 -9.51
N LYS A 28 0.21 25.20 -9.67
CA LYS A 28 1.11 25.57 -10.76
C LYS A 28 0.93 24.58 -11.91
N ARG A 29 0.86 25.08 -13.13
CA ARG A 29 0.70 24.29 -14.35
C ARG A 29 1.92 24.36 -15.25
N ASP A 30 2.75 25.39 -15.07
CA ASP A 30 3.99 25.57 -15.82
C ASP A 30 5.15 25.91 -14.88
N VAL A 31 6.36 25.49 -15.27
CA VAL A 31 7.59 25.74 -14.52
C VAL A 31 7.94 27.22 -14.40
N SER A 32 7.46 28.06 -15.33
CA SER A 32 7.63 29.52 -15.26
C SER A 32 6.88 30.17 -14.11
N GLU A 33 5.92 29.48 -13.49
CA GLU A 33 5.19 29.94 -12.31
C GLU A 33 5.90 29.58 -10.99
N LEU A 34 7.03 28.86 -11.07
CA LEU A 34 7.80 28.42 -9.92
C LEU A 34 8.86 29.45 -9.53
N GLU A 35 9.17 29.46 -8.24
CA GLU A 35 10.40 30.08 -7.77
C GLU A 35 11.60 29.22 -8.12
N THR A 36 12.76 29.86 -8.27
CA THR A 36 14.02 29.14 -8.53
C THR A 36 14.46 28.28 -7.34
N THR A 37 14.01 28.62 -6.12
CA THR A 37 14.31 27.88 -4.89
C THR A 37 13.13 27.83 -3.93
N TYR A 38 13.04 26.73 -3.18
CA TYR A 38 12.08 26.49 -2.11
C TYR A 38 12.80 26.05 -0.84
N ASP A 39 12.16 26.16 0.32
CA ASP A 39 12.74 25.64 1.56
C ASP A 39 12.65 24.11 1.59
N TYR A 40 11.49 23.57 1.18
CA TYR A 40 11.28 22.14 1.00
C TYR A 40 10.74 21.82 -0.39
N ILE A 41 11.24 20.73 -0.95
CA ILE A 41 10.70 20.14 -2.18
C ILE A 41 10.26 18.71 -1.89
N ILE A 42 9.03 18.37 -2.23
CA ILE A 42 8.44 17.04 -2.10
C ILE A 42 8.21 16.47 -3.49
N ALA A 43 8.90 15.37 -3.80
CA ALA A 43 8.75 14.64 -5.05
C ALA A 43 7.65 13.57 -4.91
N GLY A 44 6.44 13.89 -5.40
CA GLY A 44 5.25 13.05 -5.32
C GLY A 44 4.15 13.69 -4.48
N GLY A 45 3.03 14.03 -5.12
CA GLY A 45 1.79 14.50 -4.48
C GLY A 45 0.86 13.35 -4.12
N GLY A 46 1.43 12.25 -3.62
CA GLY A 46 0.71 11.05 -3.19
C GLY A 46 0.17 11.11 -1.77
N THR A 47 -0.18 9.93 -1.23
CA THR A 47 -0.71 9.76 0.13
C THR A 47 0.16 10.43 1.21
N SER A 48 1.46 10.14 1.22
CA SER A 48 2.40 10.68 2.21
C SER A 48 2.87 12.08 1.86
N GLY A 49 3.17 12.36 0.59
CA GLY A 49 3.71 13.66 0.16
C GLY A 49 2.78 14.83 0.47
N LEU A 50 1.47 14.69 0.21
CA LEU A 50 0.50 15.72 0.58
C LEU A 50 0.34 15.87 2.10
N THR A 51 0.40 14.76 2.84
CA THR A 51 0.36 14.78 4.32
C THR A 51 1.53 15.59 4.87
N VAL A 52 2.75 15.32 4.41
CA VAL A 52 3.94 16.06 4.84
C VAL A 52 3.84 17.54 4.46
N ALA A 53 3.43 17.84 3.23
CA ALA A 53 3.29 19.21 2.76
C ALA A 53 2.27 20.03 3.58
N ASP A 54 1.12 19.45 3.91
CA ASP A 54 0.14 20.06 4.82
C ASP A 54 0.77 20.42 6.16
N ARG A 55 1.49 19.47 6.79
CA ARG A 55 2.10 19.69 8.09
C ARG A 55 3.23 20.72 8.05
N LEU A 56 4.11 20.67 7.07
CA LEU A 56 5.22 21.62 6.94
C LEU A 56 4.73 23.05 6.68
N THR A 57 3.75 23.22 5.79
CA THR A 57 3.22 24.55 5.45
C THR A 57 2.44 25.17 6.60
N ALA A 58 1.80 24.36 7.45
CA ALA A 58 1.17 24.82 8.69
C ALA A 58 2.19 25.19 9.77
N ALA A 59 3.25 24.39 9.94
CA ALA A 59 4.26 24.60 10.97
C ALA A 59 5.18 25.80 10.66
N PHE A 60 5.41 26.09 9.38
CA PHE A 60 6.34 27.12 8.92
C PHE A 60 5.67 28.08 7.92
N PRO A 61 4.91 29.09 8.40
CA PRO A 61 4.24 30.03 7.50
C PRO A 61 5.19 30.83 6.60
N ASP A 62 6.44 31.02 7.05
CA ASP A 62 7.48 31.76 6.32
C ASP A 62 8.32 30.90 5.37
N ARG A 63 8.13 29.57 5.39
CA ARG A 63 8.85 28.62 4.52
C ARG A 63 7.97 28.13 3.40
N LYS A 64 8.49 28.12 2.17
CA LYS A 64 7.77 27.68 0.97
C LYS A 64 8.04 26.21 0.69
N VAL A 65 6.95 25.48 0.43
CA VAL A 65 6.96 24.06 0.11
C VAL A 65 6.45 23.86 -1.31
N LEU A 66 7.25 23.19 -2.14
CA LEU A 66 6.85 22.74 -3.47
C LEU A 66 6.56 21.25 -3.45
N VAL A 67 5.35 20.85 -3.83
CA VAL A 67 5.03 19.47 -4.19
C VAL A 67 5.02 19.34 -5.71
N VAL A 68 5.74 18.36 -6.25
CA VAL A 68 5.72 18.04 -7.69
C VAL A 68 5.06 16.68 -7.89
N GLU A 69 3.96 16.66 -8.62
CA GLU A 69 3.17 15.46 -8.91
C GLU A 69 3.15 15.16 -10.41
N TYR A 70 3.39 13.89 -10.75
CA TYR A 70 3.33 13.40 -12.12
C TYR A 70 1.91 13.52 -12.67
N GLY A 71 0.92 13.09 -11.89
CA GLY A 71 -0.47 13.10 -12.28
C GLY A 71 -1.11 14.48 -12.24
N LEU A 72 -2.35 14.53 -12.74
CA LEU A 72 -3.18 15.72 -12.69
C LEU A 72 -3.97 15.81 -11.38
N LEU A 73 -4.43 17.01 -11.03
CA LEU A 73 -5.53 17.19 -10.09
C LEU A 73 -6.85 17.02 -10.84
N ILE A 74 -7.53 15.90 -10.62
CA ILE A 74 -8.78 15.56 -11.33
C ILE A 74 -9.92 15.37 -10.33
N ASN A 75 -11.09 15.94 -10.64
CA ASN A 75 -12.30 15.83 -9.84
C ASN A 75 -13.40 15.12 -10.62
N THR A 76 -13.55 13.82 -10.43
CA THR A 76 -14.55 12.99 -11.12
C THR A 76 -15.26 12.06 -10.16
N THR A 77 -16.51 11.72 -10.49
CA THR A 77 -17.29 10.70 -9.78
C THR A 77 -16.58 9.35 -9.76
N ASP A 78 -15.81 9.01 -10.80
CA ASP A 78 -15.04 7.76 -10.91
C ASP A 78 -14.03 7.59 -9.76
N ILE A 79 -13.52 8.69 -9.20
CA ILE A 79 -12.59 8.70 -8.07
C ILE A 79 -13.33 8.87 -6.74
N LEU A 80 -14.31 9.79 -6.70
CA LEU A 80 -15.00 10.16 -5.48
C LEU A 80 -16.01 9.11 -5.01
N GLN A 81 -16.70 8.43 -5.92
CA GLN A 81 -17.62 7.36 -5.54
C GLN A 81 -16.80 6.18 -4.98
N PRO A 82 -17.21 5.61 -3.84
CA PRO A 82 -16.57 4.40 -3.34
C PRO A 82 -16.52 3.28 -4.38
N ALA A 83 -15.36 2.64 -4.50
CA ALA A 83 -15.10 1.57 -5.47
C ALA A 83 -13.90 0.71 -5.04
N ILE A 84 -13.96 -0.60 -5.34
CA ILE A 84 -12.93 -1.60 -4.98
C ILE A 84 -11.54 -1.21 -5.51
N THR A 85 -11.44 -0.66 -6.72
CA THR A 85 -10.20 -0.06 -7.23
C THR A 85 -10.49 0.68 -8.54
N VAL A 86 -9.72 1.73 -8.82
CA VAL A 86 -9.81 2.48 -10.08
C VAL A 86 -8.56 2.23 -10.92
N ARG A 87 -8.69 1.49 -12.03
CA ARG A 87 -7.56 1.08 -12.89
C ARG A 87 -7.48 1.81 -14.22
N ASP A 88 -8.12 2.97 -14.31
CA ASP A 88 -8.11 3.80 -15.50
C ASP A 88 -6.71 4.41 -15.72
N THR A 89 -6.20 4.35 -16.94
CA THR A 89 -4.87 4.87 -17.30
C THR A 89 -4.76 6.40 -17.18
N ARG A 90 -5.88 7.11 -17.04
CA ARG A 90 -5.94 8.53 -16.64
C ARG A 90 -5.46 8.74 -15.20
N TYR A 91 -5.61 7.75 -14.33
CA TYR A 91 -5.37 7.85 -12.88
C TYR A 91 -4.31 6.88 -12.36
N ALA A 92 -3.85 5.95 -13.20
CA ALA A 92 -2.84 4.96 -12.85
C ALA A 92 -1.70 4.92 -13.87
N TYR A 93 -0.52 4.48 -13.43
CA TYR A 93 0.61 4.20 -14.31
C TYR A 93 0.36 2.93 -15.12
N SER A 94 0.88 2.92 -16.36
CA SER A 94 0.85 1.75 -17.24
C SER A 94 2.15 0.97 -17.13
N ILE A 95 2.29 0.17 -16.07
CA ILE A 95 3.51 -0.59 -15.79
C ILE A 95 3.23 -2.09 -15.92
N THR A 96 4.13 -2.80 -16.58
CA THR A 96 4.13 -4.27 -16.65
C THR A 96 5.35 -4.81 -15.93
N SER A 97 5.16 -5.80 -15.07
CA SER A 97 6.26 -6.45 -14.35
C SER A 97 7.20 -7.20 -15.30
N GLN A 98 8.38 -7.52 -14.79
CA GLN A 98 9.23 -8.58 -15.33
C GLN A 98 8.48 -9.93 -15.29
N PRO A 99 8.87 -10.92 -16.12
CA PRO A 99 8.37 -12.28 -16.03
C PRO A 99 8.64 -12.90 -14.66
N GLU A 100 7.63 -13.54 -14.08
CA GLU A 100 7.73 -14.23 -12.78
C GLU A 100 7.99 -15.72 -12.99
N THR A 101 9.24 -16.16 -12.81
CA THR A 101 9.68 -17.54 -13.10
C THR A 101 8.84 -18.60 -12.36
N ALA A 102 8.58 -18.39 -11.07
CA ALA A 102 7.77 -19.33 -10.29
C ALA A 102 6.27 -19.30 -10.67
N LEU A 103 5.83 -18.33 -11.48
CA LEU A 103 4.46 -18.18 -11.96
C LEU A 103 4.34 -18.42 -13.47
N PHE A 104 5.20 -19.27 -14.03
CA PHE A 104 5.26 -19.62 -15.46
C PHE A 104 5.55 -18.42 -16.38
N ASP A 105 6.48 -17.57 -15.97
CA ASP A 105 6.94 -16.38 -16.71
C ASP A 105 5.82 -15.39 -17.08
N ARG A 106 4.68 -15.49 -16.38
CA ARG A 106 3.59 -14.53 -16.51
C ARG A 106 4.07 -13.15 -16.09
N LYS A 107 3.54 -12.14 -16.78
CA LYS A 107 3.73 -10.73 -16.47
C LYS A 107 2.44 -10.17 -15.89
N PHE A 108 2.58 -9.21 -14.99
CA PHE A 108 1.46 -8.65 -14.24
C PHE A 108 1.43 -7.14 -14.36
N THR A 109 0.23 -6.57 -14.38
CA THR A 109 0.06 -5.12 -14.28
C THR A 109 0.46 -4.65 -12.90
N VAL A 110 1.34 -3.65 -12.82
CA VAL A 110 1.68 -2.97 -11.57
C VAL A 110 0.80 -1.73 -11.46
N THR A 111 -0.16 -1.74 -10.54
CA THR A 111 -1.12 -0.64 -10.40
C THR A 111 -0.63 0.36 -9.35
N VAL A 112 -0.28 1.56 -9.79
CA VAL A 112 0.17 2.66 -8.96
C VAL A 112 -0.60 3.92 -9.34
N GLY A 113 -1.06 4.69 -8.36
CA GLY A 113 -1.80 5.92 -8.60
C GLY A 113 -0.93 7.01 -9.22
N LYS A 114 -1.47 7.69 -10.23
CA LYS A 114 -0.88 8.74 -11.07
C LYS A 114 -1.86 9.93 -11.12
N ILE A 115 -2.09 10.52 -9.97
CA ILE A 115 -3.08 11.57 -9.73
C ILE A 115 -2.72 12.25 -8.40
N VAL A 116 -3.08 13.52 -8.21
CA VAL A 116 -2.95 14.16 -6.89
C VAL A 116 -3.74 13.36 -5.85
N GLY A 117 -3.05 12.85 -4.82
CA GLY A 117 -3.53 11.88 -3.85
C GLY A 117 -2.89 10.48 -4.02
N GLY A 118 -2.28 10.19 -5.16
CA GLY A 118 -1.58 8.92 -5.46
C GLY A 118 -2.47 7.69 -5.29
N CYS A 119 -1.92 6.61 -4.75
CA CYS A 119 -2.65 5.35 -4.57
C CYS A 119 -3.89 5.47 -3.67
N SER A 120 -3.92 6.42 -2.72
CA SER A 120 -5.13 6.63 -1.89
C SER A 120 -6.35 7.06 -2.71
N ALA A 121 -6.15 7.69 -3.87
CA ALA A 121 -7.23 8.08 -4.77
C ALA A 121 -7.86 6.90 -5.53
N ILE A 122 -7.17 5.76 -5.64
CA ILE A 122 -7.59 4.63 -6.48
C ILE A 122 -7.70 3.29 -5.73
N ASN A 123 -7.51 3.30 -4.41
CA ASN A 123 -7.52 2.10 -3.57
C ASN A 123 -8.93 1.57 -3.28
N ALA A 124 -9.00 0.40 -2.62
CA ALA A 124 -10.24 -0.24 -2.16
C ALA A 124 -10.84 0.35 -0.88
N GLN A 125 -10.26 1.43 -0.37
CA GLN A 125 -10.63 2.14 0.87
C GLN A 125 -10.64 1.29 2.14
N MET A 126 -10.17 0.03 2.12
CA MET A 126 -9.97 -0.76 3.33
C MET A 126 -8.93 -0.03 4.22
N PHE A 127 -9.36 0.33 5.43
CA PHE A 127 -8.63 1.25 6.30
C PHE A 127 -8.37 0.64 7.69
N ASP A 128 -7.88 -0.59 7.67
CA ASP A 128 -7.41 -1.37 8.81
C ASP A 128 -5.97 -1.02 9.21
N ARG A 129 -5.48 -1.67 10.28
CA ARG A 129 -4.08 -1.64 10.71
C ARG A 129 -3.63 -3.05 11.08
N GLY A 130 -2.31 -3.26 11.06
CA GLY A 130 -1.70 -4.51 11.52
C GLY A 130 -1.77 -4.66 13.03
N SER A 131 -1.36 -5.83 13.52
CA SER A 131 -1.15 -6.09 14.94
C SER A 131 0.09 -5.35 15.45
N LYS A 132 0.21 -5.19 16.77
CA LYS A 132 1.37 -4.57 17.41
C LYS A 132 2.69 -5.19 16.93
N ALA A 133 2.74 -6.52 16.85
CA ALA A 133 3.92 -7.26 16.41
C ALA A 133 4.38 -6.92 14.97
N ASP A 134 3.46 -6.50 14.09
CA ASP A 134 3.77 -6.08 12.72
C ASP A 134 4.65 -4.83 12.66
N TYR A 135 4.53 -3.96 13.66
CA TYR A 135 5.23 -2.69 13.74
C TYR A 135 6.41 -2.73 14.71
N ASP A 136 6.29 -3.46 15.82
CA ASP A 136 7.39 -3.65 16.77
C ASP A 136 8.64 -4.23 16.10
N ILE A 137 8.44 -5.13 15.13
CA ILE A 137 9.53 -5.73 14.36
C ILE A 137 10.32 -4.70 13.54
N TRP A 138 9.75 -3.53 13.18
CA TRP A 138 10.48 -2.49 12.45
C TRP A 138 11.60 -1.89 13.32
N GLY A 139 11.30 -1.64 14.58
CA GLY A 139 12.24 -1.14 15.58
C GLY A 139 13.28 -2.20 15.93
N GLN A 140 12.83 -3.43 16.16
CA GLN A 140 13.71 -4.57 16.46
C GLN A 140 14.69 -4.86 15.32
N PHE A 141 14.21 -4.84 14.08
CA PHE A 141 15.04 -4.99 12.88
C PHE A 141 16.07 -3.85 12.76
N GLY A 142 15.66 -2.62 13.09
CA GLY A 142 16.54 -1.47 13.09
C GLY A 142 17.58 -1.46 14.21
N GLY A 143 17.24 -2.07 15.35
CA GLY A 143 18.01 -2.03 16.60
C GLY A 143 17.63 -0.84 17.50
N ALA A 144 18.33 -0.71 18.63
CA ALA A 144 17.97 0.19 19.73
C ALA A 144 17.73 1.66 19.33
N ALA A 145 18.46 2.18 18.33
CA ALA A 145 18.26 3.54 17.85
C ALA A 145 16.87 3.75 17.19
N TYR A 146 16.36 2.73 16.50
CA TYR A 146 15.06 2.76 15.81
C TYR A 146 13.91 2.53 16.78
N GLU A 147 14.10 1.64 17.76
CA GLU A 147 13.17 1.47 18.88
C GLU A 147 13.04 2.77 19.68
N LYS A 148 14.16 3.43 20.02
CA LYS A 148 14.16 4.72 20.72
C LYS A 148 13.48 5.82 19.90
N ALA A 149 13.64 5.79 18.58
CA ALA A 149 12.93 6.69 17.67
C ALA A 149 11.45 6.33 17.50
N GLY A 150 10.94 5.30 18.20
CA GLY A 150 9.54 4.92 18.21
C GLY A 150 9.07 4.25 16.93
N TRP A 151 9.93 3.54 16.20
CA TRP A 151 9.52 2.72 15.05
C TRP A 151 8.97 1.37 15.53
N ASN A 152 7.97 1.42 16.39
CA ASN A 152 7.26 0.29 16.96
C ASN A 152 5.77 0.68 17.10
N TRP A 153 4.92 -0.23 17.59
CA TRP A 153 3.50 0.06 17.72
C TRP A 153 3.23 1.28 18.60
N ASP A 154 3.85 1.35 19.78
CA ASP A 154 3.58 2.41 20.76
C ASP A 154 4.01 3.78 20.22
N GLY A 155 5.08 3.84 19.43
CA GLY A 155 5.55 5.06 18.78
C GLY A 155 4.78 5.43 17.50
N LEU A 156 4.01 4.52 16.91
CA LEU A 156 3.18 4.77 15.71
C LEU A 156 1.69 4.97 16.02
N LEU A 157 1.16 4.38 17.08
CA LEU A 157 -0.25 4.49 17.47
C LEU A 157 -0.73 5.95 17.62
N PRO A 158 0.04 6.88 18.23
CA PRO A 158 -0.34 8.29 18.27
C PRO A 158 -0.51 8.90 16.88
N TYR A 159 0.31 8.50 15.91
CA TYR A 159 0.26 9.01 14.54
C TYR A 159 -0.85 8.35 13.70
N PHE A 160 -1.14 7.08 13.96
CA PHE A 160 -2.35 6.42 13.45
C PHE A 160 -3.62 7.13 13.89
N LYS A 161 -3.67 7.58 15.15
CA LYS A 161 -4.77 8.39 15.66
C LYS A 161 -4.73 9.79 15.03
N LYS A 162 -3.59 10.48 15.07
CA LYS A 162 -3.41 11.85 14.53
C LYS A 162 -3.84 11.99 13.07
N SER A 163 -3.60 10.99 12.23
CA SER A 163 -3.93 11.04 10.80
C SER A 163 -5.43 10.98 10.50
N THR A 164 -6.23 10.44 11.41
CA THR A 164 -7.60 10.00 11.11
C THR A 164 -8.65 10.63 12.03
N THR A 165 -9.83 10.93 11.49
CA THR A 165 -11.06 11.13 12.25
C THR A 165 -12.00 9.96 11.96
N PHE A 166 -12.30 9.16 12.98
CA PHE A 166 -13.30 8.08 12.88
C PHE A 166 -14.67 8.61 13.27
N THR A 167 -15.68 8.39 12.42
CA THR A 167 -17.08 8.66 12.76
C THR A 167 -17.79 7.34 13.03
N PRO A 168 -18.25 7.10 14.27
CA PRO A 168 -18.96 5.88 14.62
C PRO A 168 -20.25 5.71 13.81
N PRO A 169 -20.65 4.47 13.51
CA PRO A 169 -21.92 4.17 12.88
C PRO A 169 -23.07 4.54 13.83
N THR A 170 -24.24 4.80 13.26
CA THR A 170 -25.47 5.04 14.02
C THR A 170 -25.91 3.77 14.75
N ALA A 171 -26.74 3.92 15.80
CA ALA A 171 -27.28 2.78 16.54
C ALA A 171 -28.04 1.78 15.63
N ASN A 172 -28.78 2.29 14.63
CA ASN A 172 -29.48 1.45 13.67
C ASN A 172 -28.52 0.65 12.79
N GLU A 173 -27.42 1.24 12.33
CA GLU A 173 -26.40 0.52 11.54
C GLU A 173 -25.67 -0.52 12.38
N VAL A 174 -25.40 -0.24 13.66
CA VAL A 174 -24.83 -1.22 14.59
C VAL A 174 -25.77 -2.41 14.75
N GLU A 175 -27.06 -2.19 14.99
CA GLU A 175 -28.04 -3.26 15.10
C GLU A 175 -28.21 -4.04 13.78
N GLN A 176 -28.29 -3.31 12.66
CA GLN A 176 -28.54 -3.89 11.35
C GLN A 176 -27.35 -4.72 10.85
N TYR A 177 -26.12 -4.23 10.99
CA TYR A 177 -24.92 -4.84 10.40
C TYR A 177 -24.01 -5.52 11.41
N GLU A 178 -24.29 -5.40 12.71
CA GLU A 178 -23.49 -5.99 13.80
C GLU A 178 -22.05 -5.43 13.80
N TYR A 179 -21.92 -4.14 13.49
CA TYR A 179 -20.65 -3.43 13.59
C TYR A 179 -20.15 -3.42 15.03
N THR A 180 -18.86 -3.67 15.19
CA THR A 180 -18.13 -3.56 16.46
C THR A 180 -16.95 -2.61 16.26
N TYR A 181 -16.62 -1.87 17.31
CA TYR A 181 -15.48 -0.96 17.31
C TYR A 181 -15.04 -0.65 18.74
N ASP A 182 -13.84 -0.11 18.87
CA ASP A 182 -13.30 0.45 20.11
C ASP A 182 -12.54 1.76 19.79
N ILE A 183 -13.14 2.89 20.18
CA ILE A 183 -12.58 4.22 19.92
C ILE A 183 -11.29 4.44 20.69
N ASP A 184 -11.21 3.99 21.94
CA ASP A 184 -10.05 4.25 22.79
C ASP A 184 -8.86 3.39 22.37
N ALA A 185 -9.10 2.15 21.96
CA ALA A 185 -8.06 1.27 21.45
C ALA A 185 -7.50 1.74 20.10
N ALA A 186 -8.36 2.01 19.11
CA ALA A 186 -7.93 2.27 17.73
C ALA A 186 -8.00 3.74 17.31
N TYR A 187 -8.98 4.51 17.76
CA TYR A 187 -9.28 5.83 17.20
C TYR A 187 -9.11 6.96 18.24
N GLY A 188 -9.89 8.03 18.11
CA GLY A 188 -9.86 9.18 19.03
C GLY A 188 -9.04 10.39 18.53
N GLY A 189 -8.48 10.30 17.31
CA GLY A 189 -7.87 11.45 16.65
C GLY A 189 -8.85 12.41 16.00
N LYS A 190 -8.34 13.57 15.60
CA LYS A 190 -9.06 14.61 14.85
C LYS A 190 -8.34 14.92 13.53
N GLY A 191 -7.79 13.87 12.92
CA GLY A 191 -7.03 13.97 11.68
C GLY A 191 -7.87 14.27 10.46
N ALA A 192 -7.21 14.63 9.36
CA ALA A 192 -7.91 15.07 8.16
C ALA A 192 -8.53 13.90 7.36
N VAL A 193 -7.96 12.70 7.45
CA VAL A 193 -8.49 11.51 6.76
C VAL A 193 -9.75 11.04 7.50
N GLN A 194 -10.87 10.99 6.79
CA GLN A 194 -12.13 10.48 7.34
C GLN A 194 -12.18 8.95 7.24
N ALA A 195 -12.63 8.31 8.31
CA ALA A 195 -12.86 6.87 8.40
C ALA A 195 -14.26 6.59 8.94
N VAL A 196 -15.03 5.76 8.23
CA VAL A 196 -16.41 5.43 8.58
C VAL A 196 -16.70 3.96 8.29
N TYR A 197 -17.65 3.36 9.00
CA TYR A 197 -18.30 2.18 8.46
C TYR A 197 -19.37 2.61 7.46
N PRO A 198 -19.39 2.04 6.24
CA PRO A 198 -20.40 2.38 5.25
C PRO A 198 -21.83 2.10 5.77
N PRO A 199 -22.83 2.91 5.36
CA PRO A 199 -24.24 2.70 5.69
C PRO A 199 -24.87 1.53 4.91
N TYR A 200 -24.07 0.55 4.53
CA TYR A 200 -24.49 -0.59 3.72
C TYR A 200 -23.52 -1.76 3.88
N GLN A 201 -24.04 -2.99 3.99
CA GLN A 201 -23.30 -4.24 3.83
C GLN A 201 -24.10 -5.23 2.99
N TRP A 202 -23.39 -6.13 2.32
CA TRP A 202 -24.03 -7.24 1.60
C TRP A 202 -24.73 -8.20 2.58
N PRO A 203 -25.90 -8.77 2.24
CA PRO A 203 -26.56 -9.75 3.11
C PRO A 203 -25.71 -11.00 3.42
N THR A 204 -24.80 -11.36 2.52
CA THR A 204 -23.87 -12.49 2.69
C THR A 204 -22.86 -12.29 3.81
N GLU A 205 -22.63 -11.05 4.23
CA GLU A 205 -21.68 -10.69 5.29
C GLU A 205 -21.97 -11.45 6.60
N LYS A 206 -23.22 -11.41 7.08
CA LYS A 206 -23.63 -12.13 8.31
C LYS A 206 -23.44 -13.63 8.21
N VAL A 207 -23.77 -14.22 7.04
CA VAL A 207 -23.64 -15.66 6.80
C VAL A 207 -22.18 -16.09 6.87
N MET A 208 -21.28 -15.32 6.24
CA MET A 208 -19.87 -15.66 6.18
C MET A 208 -19.15 -15.38 7.51
N ARG A 209 -19.50 -14.33 8.24
CA ARG A 209 -19.00 -14.11 9.62
C ARG A 209 -19.40 -15.24 10.56
N GLN A 210 -20.64 -15.72 10.45
CA GLN A 210 -21.10 -16.89 11.19
C GLN A 210 -20.37 -18.17 10.77
N ALA A 211 -20.08 -18.36 9.48
CA ALA A 211 -19.27 -19.48 9.00
C ALA A 211 -17.86 -19.49 9.61
N TRP A 212 -17.21 -18.33 9.74
CA TRP A 212 -15.92 -18.23 10.42
C TRP A 212 -15.99 -18.58 11.92
N LYS A 213 -17.06 -18.14 12.60
CA LYS A 213 -17.33 -18.51 13.99
C LYS A 213 -17.52 -20.03 14.15
N GLU A 214 -18.20 -20.68 13.20
CA GLU A 214 -18.38 -22.14 13.17
C GLU A 214 -17.05 -22.90 12.96
N LEU A 215 -16.04 -22.27 12.35
CA LEU A 215 -14.66 -22.78 12.29
C LEU A 215 -13.84 -22.49 13.56
N GLY A 216 -14.41 -21.84 14.56
CA GLY A 216 -13.75 -21.49 15.82
C GLY A 216 -12.80 -20.29 15.72
N VAL A 217 -12.90 -19.48 14.67
CA VAL A 217 -12.12 -18.23 14.57
C VAL A 217 -12.76 -17.17 15.48
N PRO A 218 -12.00 -16.54 16.40
CA PRO A 218 -12.53 -15.54 17.30
C PRO A 218 -12.94 -14.27 16.54
N SER A 219 -14.02 -13.63 16.99
CA SER A 219 -14.39 -12.30 16.54
C SER A 219 -13.79 -11.26 17.48
N GLN A 220 -13.01 -10.32 16.96
CA GLN A 220 -12.50 -9.19 17.74
C GLN A 220 -13.52 -8.06 17.74
N GLN A 221 -13.55 -7.32 18.85
CA GLN A 221 -14.28 -6.07 18.92
C GLN A 221 -13.67 -5.01 17.99
N GLU A 222 -12.33 -4.91 17.95
CA GLU A 222 -11.57 -3.96 17.14
C GLU A 222 -10.17 -4.53 16.83
N GLY A 223 -9.84 -4.68 15.55
CA GLY A 223 -8.53 -5.20 15.12
C GLY A 223 -7.43 -4.14 15.05
N SER A 224 -7.79 -2.91 14.69
CA SER A 224 -6.89 -1.77 14.47
C SER A 224 -6.34 -1.15 15.76
N GLY A 225 -6.71 -1.73 16.92
CA GLY A 225 -6.17 -1.41 18.25
C GLY A 225 -4.88 -2.16 18.60
N GLY A 226 -4.31 -2.93 17.65
CA GLY A 226 -3.04 -3.63 17.82
C GLY A 226 -3.17 -5.15 18.01
N ASN A 227 -4.39 -5.69 17.92
CA ASN A 227 -4.68 -7.12 17.89
C ASN A 227 -5.50 -7.47 16.63
N ALA A 228 -4.84 -7.43 15.47
CA ALA A 228 -5.46 -7.65 14.17
C ALA A 228 -5.43 -9.14 13.78
N THR A 229 -5.91 -10.01 14.68
CA THR A 229 -6.04 -11.46 14.42
C THR A 229 -7.45 -11.95 14.70
N GLY A 230 -7.96 -12.88 13.88
CA GLY A 230 -9.35 -13.32 13.91
C GLY A 230 -10.24 -12.55 12.94
N VAL A 231 -11.54 -12.54 13.19
CA VAL A 231 -12.54 -11.83 12.38
C VAL A 231 -12.83 -10.47 13.00
N PHE A 232 -12.67 -9.39 12.25
CA PHE A 232 -12.96 -8.05 12.75
C PHE A 232 -13.49 -7.13 11.66
N TRP A 233 -14.02 -5.99 12.09
CA TRP A 233 -14.45 -4.91 11.21
C TRP A 233 -13.35 -3.85 11.10
N PHE A 234 -13.23 -3.24 9.93
CA PHE A 234 -12.37 -2.10 9.67
C PHE A 234 -13.10 -1.04 8.81
N PRO A 235 -12.86 0.25 9.07
CA PRO A 235 -13.57 1.31 8.38
C PRO A 235 -13.15 1.43 6.92
N SER A 236 -13.93 2.20 6.17
CA SER A 236 -13.54 2.72 4.86
C SER A 236 -12.97 4.12 5.00
N SER A 237 -11.92 4.44 4.23
CA SER A 237 -11.43 5.81 4.08
C SER A 237 -12.41 6.64 3.23
N GLN A 238 -13.44 7.16 3.88
CA GLN A 238 -14.63 7.75 3.28
C GLN A 238 -15.18 8.87 4.18
N ASP A 239 -15.70 9.92 3.56
CA ASP A 239 -16.30 11.06 4.26
C ASP A 239 -17.71 10.71 4.79
N PRO A 240 -18.00 10.93 6.08
CA PRO A 240 -19.29 10.57 6.68
C PRO A 240 -20.49 11.34 6.11
N LYS A 241 -20.27 12.55 5.58
CA LYS A 241 -21.35 13.44 5.13
C LYS A 241 -21.65 13.23 3.66
N THR A 242 -20.61 13.21 2.82
CA THR A 242 -20.77 13.10 1.37
C THR A 242 -20.74 11.65 0.91
N GLN A 243 -20.31 10.72 1.77
CA GLN A 243 -20.12 9.30 1.46
C GLN A 243 -19.19 9.09 0.25
N THR A 244 -18.32 10.05 -0.02
CA THR A 244 -17.27 9.96 -1.04
C THR A 244 -15.96 9.51 -0.44
N ARG A 245 -15.07 8.98 -1.26
CA ARG A 245 -13.69 8.66 -0.91
C ARG A 245 -13.02 9.80 -0.16
N SER A 246 -12.43 9.49 0.99
CA SER A 246 -11.48 10.33 1.70
C SER A 246 -10.07 9.83 1.40
N TYR A 247 -9.24 10.70 0.81
CA TYR A 247 -7.90 10.35 0.35
C TYR A 247 -6.95 11.55 0.42
N GLY A 248 -5.67 11.36 0.05
CA GLY A 248 -4.61 12.35 0.28
C GLY A 248 -4.95 13.77 -0.18
N ARG A 249 -5.62 13.93 -1.33
CA ARG A 249 -6.05 15.25 -1.83
C ARG A 249 -7.13 15.88 -0.96
N THR A 250 -8.24 15.17 -0.72
CA THR A 250 -9.38 15.71 0.02
C THR A 250 -9.05 15.95 1.49
N ALA A 251 -8.11 15.17 2.04
CA ALA A 251 -7.65 15.31 3.42
C ALA A 251 -6.59 16.41 3.58
N HIS A 252 -5.54 16.41 2.76
CA HIS A 252 -4.32 17.20 3.03
C HIS A 252 -4.02 18.29 1.99
N TYR A 253 -4.85 18.45 0.96
CA TYR A 253 -4.67 19.53 -0.01
C TYR A 253 -5.88 20.45 -0.09
N ASP A 254 -7.05 19.92 -0.46
CA ASP A 254 -8.24 20.73 -0.71
C ASP A 254 -8.61 21.67 0.47
N PRO A 255 -8.54 21.26 1.76
CA PRO A 255 -8.86 22.12 2.89
C PRO A 255 -7.86 23.26 3.16
N VAL A 256 -6.65 23.16 2.58
CA VAL A 256 -5.50 24.01 2.91
C VAL A 256 -4.88 24.69 1.69
N ALA A 257 -5.50 24.50 0.52
CA ALA A 257 -4.98 24.95 -0.78
C ALA A 257 -4.79 26.47 -0.93
N SER A 258 -5.41 27.26 -0.05
CA SER A 258 -5.28 28.71 0.00
C SER A 258 -4.00 29.20 0.70
N ARG A 259 -3.22 28.32 1.33
CA ARG A 259 -1.94 28.68 1.95
C ARG A 259 -0.96 29.16 0.88
N SER A 260 -0.50 30.41 1.00
CA SER A 260 0.40 31.04 0.03
C SER A 260 1.80 30.41 -0.04
N ASN A 261 2.19 29.67 0.98
CA ASN A 261 3.47 28.96 1.05
C ASN A 261 3.39 27.50 0.59
N TYR A 262 2.22 27.02 0.16
CA TYR A 262 2.03 25.67 -0.38
C TYR A 262 1.83 25.72 -1.90
N HIS A 263 2.88 25.39 -2.66
CA HIS A 263 2.80 25.28 -4.12
C HIS A 263 2.66 23.81 -4.56
N LEU A 264 1.70 23.52 -5.44
CA LEU A 264 1.53 22.20 -6.05
C LEU A 264 1.71 22.32 -7.57
N LEU A 265 2.79 21.73 -8.10
CA LEU A 265 3.00 21.56 -9.53
C LEU A 265 2.48 20.18 -9.95
N VAL A 266 1.55 20.15 -10.90
CA VAL A 266 0.97 18.91 -11.44
C VAL A 266 1.47 18.66 -12.87
N ASP A 267 1.27 17.44 -13.38
CA ASP A 267 1.68 17.06 -14.75
C ASP A 267 3.18 17.18 -15.01
N HIS A 268 4.00 16.99 -13.96
CA HIS A 268 5.45 17.10 -14.04
C HIS A 268 6.14 15.91 -13.37
N LYS A 269 7.09 15.31 -14.08
CA LYS A 269 7.90 14.19 -13.58
C LYS A 269 9.16 14.75 -12.94
N VAL A 270 9.37 14.46 -11.66
CA VAL A 270 10.71 14.57 -11.05
C VAL A 270 11.60 13.49 -11.65
N THR A 271 12.67 13.90 -12.33
CA THR A 271 13.59 12.98 -13.00
C THR A 271 14.67 12.51 -12.03
N GLU A 272 15.44 13.43 -11.46
CA GLU A 272 16.56 13.16 -10.57
C GLU A 272 16.77 14.28 -9.54
N LEU A 273 17.60 14.00 -8.54
CA LEU A 273 18.06 14.96 -7.54
C LEU A 273 19.24 15.77 -8.10
N VAL A 274 19.25 17.06 -7.78
CA VAL A 274 20.43 17.90 -7.96
C VAL A 274 21.33 17.66 -6.76
N MET A 275 22.53 17.16 -7.03
CA MET A 275 23.48 16.76 -5.99
C MET A 275 24.68 17.69 -5.98
N SER A 276 25.08 18.15 -4.80
CA SER A 276 26.35 18.83 -4.57
C SER A 276 27.21 18.00 -3.64
N LYS A 277 28.53 18.16 -3.70
CA LYS A 277 29.47 17.49 -2.80
C LYS A 277 30.13 18.56 -1.95
N SER A 278 30.08 18.41 -0.62
CA SER A 278 30.75 19.33 0.29
C SER A 278 32.27 19.14 0.22
N GLU A 279 33.02 20.09 0.75
CA GLU A 279 34.48 20.01 0.87
C GLU A 279 34.93 18.77 1.68
N ALA A 280 34.11 18.36 2.66
CA ALA A 280 34.32 17.15 3.45
C ALA A 280 33.96 15.85 2.69
N GLY A 281 33.56 15.95 1.42
CA GLY A 281 33.23 14.83 0.56
C GLY A 281 31.84 14.24 0.76
N ILE A 282 30.98 14.89 1.55
CA ILE A 282 29.61 14.45 1.82
C ILE A 282 28.68 14.93 0.70
N TRP A 283 27.85 14.04 0.16
CA TRP A 283 26.85 14.41 -0.84
C TRP A 283 25.65 15.07 -0.17
N LYS A 284 25.15 16.15 -0.76
CA LYS A 284 23.93 16.86 -0.35
C LYS A 284 22.96 16.99 -1.51
N ALA A 285 21.70 16.63 -1.29
CA ALA A 285 20.62 16.99 -2.20
C ALA A 285 20.29 18.48 -2.03
N VAL A 286 20.39 19.24 -3.12
CA VAL A 286 20.20 20.71 -3.12
C VAL A 286 19.07 21.14 -4.06
N GLY A 287 18.26 20.20 -4.53
CA GLY A 287 17.17 20.46 -5.45
C GLY A 287 16.76 19.24 -6.25
N ILE A 288 15.93 19.48 -7.25
CA ILE A 288 15.45 18.46 -8.19
C ILE A 288 15.56 18.95 -9.63
N GLN A 289 15.65 18.00 -10.54
CA GLN A 289 15.30 18.19 -11.94
C GLN A 289 13.91 17.65 -12.21
N LEU A 290 13.16 18.36 -13.04
CA LEU A 290 11.80 17.97 -13.44
C LEU A 290 11.55 18.31 -14.91
N ARG A 291 10.55 17.67 -15.51
CA ARG A 291 10.08 17.97 -16.86
C ARG A 291 8.57 17.78 -16.97
N PRO A 292 7.89 18.48 -17.90
CA PRO A 292 6.48 18.24 -18.19
C PRO A 292 6.25 16.78 -18.62
N VAL A 293 5.11 16.23 -18.22
CA VAL A 293 4.66 14.89 -18.64
C VAL A 293 3.87 14.95 -19.94
N SER A 294 3.02 15.98 -20.09
CA SER A 294 2.21 16.18 -21.28
C SER A 294 2.66 17.42 -22.07
N GLY A 295 2.14 17.55 -23.29
CA GLY A 295 2.52 18.60 -24.22
C GLY A 295 3.79 18.28 -25.02
N SER A 296 4.21 19.23 -25.87
CA SER A 296 5.40 19.09 -26.71
C SER A 296 6.69 19.54 -26.03
N ASN A 297 6.59 20.18 -24.86
CA ASN A 297 7.75 20.67 -24.13
C ASN A 297 8.39 19.53 -23.31
N THR A 298 9.63 19.20 -23.63
CA THR A 298 10.43 18.18 -22.92
C THR A 298 11.59 18.77 -22.13
N ALA A 299 11.63 20.10 -21.99
CA ALA A 299 12.72 20.80 -21.33
C ALA A 299 12.85 20.40 -19.85
N VAL A 300 14.08 20.07 -19.45
CA VAL A 300 14.41 19.81 -18.05
C VAL A 300 14.62 21.13 -17.34
N THR A 301 13.92 21.31 -16.22
CA THR A 301 14.03 22.48 -15.34
C THR A 301 14.64 22.07 -14.01
N THR A 302 15.52 22.91 -13.48
CA THR A 302 16.13 22.72 -12.15
C THR A 302 15.45 23.64 -11.14
N VAL A 303 15.07 23.08 -9.98
CA VAL A 303 14.52 23.83 -8.84
C VAL A 303 15.34 23.50 -7.60
N GLY A 304 15.85 24.53 -6.92
CA GLY A 304 16.71 24.37 -5.74
C GLY A 304 15.93 24.18 -4.44
N SER A 305 16.48 23.40 -3.51
CA SER A 305 16.01 23.29 -2.13
C SER A 305 17.03 23.92 -1.17
N LYS A 306 16.55 24.75 -0.25
CA LYS A 306 17.38 25.39 0.78
C LYS A 306 17.61 24.46 1.97
N GLU A 307 16.60 23.67 2.35
CA GLU A 307 16.68 22.76 3.49
C GLU A 307 16.75 21.31 3.02
N GLU A 308 15.61 20.71 2.68
CA GLU A 308 15.54 19.28 2.35
C GLU A 308 14.74 19.02 1.06
N VAL A 309 15.14 17.97 0.36
CA VAL A 309 14.30 17.29 -0.64
C VAL A 309 13.72 16.03 0.02
N ILE A 310 12.42 15.81 -0.16
CA ILE A 310 11.67 14.71 0.44
C ILE A 310 11.10 13.88 -0.70
N LEU A 311 11.53 12.62 -0.81
CA LEU A 311 10.98 11.67 -1.78
C LEU A 311 9.71 11.04 -1.22
N ALA A 312 8.59 11.20 -1.94
CA ALA A 312 7.29 10.63 -1.63
C ALA A 312 6.64 10.03 -2.88
N ALA A 313 7.46 9.50 -3.79
CA ALA A 313 7.04 8.99 -5.10
C ALA A 313 6.52 7.53 -5.03
N GLY A 314 6.52 6.94 -3.84
CA GLY A 314 6.03 5.59 -3.59
C GLY A 314 7.08 4.51 -3.87
N ALA A 315 6.77 3.27 -3.46
CA ALA A 315 7.69 2.14 -3.50
C ALA A 315 8.19 1.77 -4.90
N ILE A 316 7.52 2.21 -5.97
CA ILE A 316 7.97 1.95 -7.35
C ILE A 316 8.89 3.06 -7.85
N HIS A 317 8.54 4.33 -7.65
CA HIS A 317 9.24 5.45 -8.30
C HIS A 317 10.33 6.08 -7.45
N THR A 318 10.24 6.03 -6.11
CA THR A 318 11.30 6.50 -5.20
C THR A 318 12.67 5.86 -5.48
N PRO A 319 12.81 4.51 -5.56
CA PRO A 319 14.12 3.91 -5.88
C PRO A 319 14.63 4.34 -7.25
N ALA A 320 13.75 4.56 -8.23
CA ALA A 320 14.15 4.99 -9.56
C ALA A 320 14.69 6.44 -9.59
N ILE A 321 14.12 7.34 -8.78
CA ILE A 321 14.67 8.70 -8.62
C ILE A 321 16.05 8.63 -7.96
N LEU A 322 16.20 7.85 -6.89
CA LEU A 322 17.50 7.66 -6.23
C LEU A 322 18.56 7.11 -7.22
N GLN A 323 18.21 6.06 -7.97
CA GLN A 323 19.11 5.43 -8.93
C GLN A 323 19.53 6.40 -10.04
N ARG A 324 18.59 7.12 -10.68
CA ARG A 324 18.94 8.17 -11.66
C ARG A 324 19.84 9.24 -11.08
N SER A 325 19.67 9.55 -9.79
CA SER A 325 20.49 10.54 -9.09
C SER A 325 21.93 10.08 -8.79
N GLY A 326 22.28 8.83 -9.09
CA GLY A 326 23.58 8.24 -8.78
C GLY A 326 23.66 7.61 -7.38
N ILE A 327 22.51 7.31 -6.75
CA ILE A 327 22.40 6.71 -5.42
C ILE A 327 21.74 5.34 -5.56
N GLY A 328 22.51 4.26 -5.44
CA GLY A 328 21.97 2.92 -5.62
C GLY A 328 23.04 1.84 -5.77
N PRO A 329 22.66 0.62 -6.21
CA PRO A 329 23.60 -0.47 -6.45
C PRO A 329 24.56 -0.14 -7.61
N ALA A 330 25.87 -0.31 -7.40
CA ALA A 330 26.90 0.00 -8.40
C ALA A 330 26.67 -0.68 -9.74
N ASP A 331 26.24 -1.94 -9.73
CA ASP A 331 26.01 -2.73 -10.93
C ASP A 331 24.81 -2.20 -11.75
N VAL A 332 23.72 -1.83 -11.07
CA VAL A 332 22.55 -1.19 -11.70
C VAL A 332 22.93 0.15 -12.33
N LEU A 333 23.66 1.00 -11.60
CA LEU A 333 24.07 2.32 -12.10
C LEU A 333 25.07 2.21 -13.26
N LYS A 334 26.04 1.29 -13.14
CA LYS A 334 27.00 1.01 -14.21
C LYS A 334 26.32 0.51 -15.47
N ALA A 335 25.35 -0.40 -15.35
CA ALA A 335 24.60 -0.91 -16.50
C ALA A 335 23.80 0.20 -17.20
N ALA A 336 23.33 1.20 -16.45
CA ALA A 336 22.60 2.36 -16.95
C ALA A 336 23.50 3.54 -17.38
N ASN A 337 24.84 3.39 -17.33
CA ASN A 337 25.81 4.45 -17.59
C ASN A 337 25.60 5.72 -16.72
N ILE A 338 25.17 5.53 -15.47
CA ILE A 338 25.02 6.60 -14.47
C ILE A 338 26.25 6.64 -13.58
N THR A 339 26.78 7.85 -13.35
CA THR A 339 27.90 8.04 -12.43
C THR A 339 27.48 7.70 -11.00
N LEU A 340 28.16 6.73 -10.40
CA LEU A 340 28.00 6.38 -9.00
C LEU A 340 28.44 7.55 -8.10
N LYS A 341 27.50 8.11 -7.34
CA LYS A 341 27.77 9.12 -6.31
C LYS A 341 27.82 8.49 -4.93
N VAL A 342 26.82 7.68 -4.60
CA VAL A 342 26.72 6.96 -3.32
C VAL A 342 26.36 5.51 -3.61
N GLU A 343 27.27 4.60 -3.24
CA GLU A 343 26.98 3.17 -3.26
C GLU A 343 25.94 2.85 -2.21
N HIS A 344 24.76 2.47 -2.67
CA HIS A 344 23.63 2.14 -1.83
C HIS A 344 22.93 0.87 -2.32
N PRO A 345 23.46 -0.31 -1.98
CA PRO A 345 22.98 -1.59 -2.51
C PRO A 345 21.52 -1.92 -2.13
N GLY A 346 20.96 -1.26 -1.12
CA GLY A 346 19.58 -1.47 -0.68
C GLY A 346 18.52 -0.78 -1.54
N VAL A 347 18.89 0.25 -2.31
CA VAL A 347 17.93 1.01 -3.13
C VAL A 347 17.36 0.12 -4.23
N GLY A 348 16.04 -0.05 -4.22
CA GLY A 348 15.32 -0.91 -5.15
C GLY A 348 15.33 -2.39 -4.77
N GLN A 349 15.96 -2.78 -3.67
CA GLN A 349 15.91 -4.15 -3.13
C GLN A 349 14.78 -4.30 -2.11
N ASN A 350 14.61 -5.49 -1.53
CA ASN A 350 13.65 -5.76 -0.45
C ASN A 350 12.18 -5.44 -0.83
N PHE A 351 11.86 -5.45 -2.14
CA PHE A 351 10.50 -5.20 -2.61
C PHE A 351 9.57 -6.32 -2.12
N GLN A 352 8.45 -5.91 -1.53
CA GLN A 352 7.43 -6.78 -0.97
C GLN A 352 6.05 -6.28 -1.41
N ASP A 353 5.12 -7.22 -1.58
CA ASP A 353 3.69 -6.99 -1.78
C ASP A 353 2.97 -8.24 -1.26
N HIS A 354 1.66 -8.19 -1.04
CA HIS A 354 0.86 -9.35 -0.66
C HIS A 354 0.42 -10.12 -1.93
N PRO A 355 0.90 -11.35 -2.19
CA PRO A 355 0.34 -12.17 -3.26
C PRO A 355 -1.09 -12.58 -2.89
N TYR A 356 -2.01 -12.54 -3.86
CA TYR A 356 -3.40 -12.88 -3.65
C TYR A 356 -3.93 -13.86 -4.69
N GLY A 357 -4.94 -14.62 -4.30
CA GLY A 357 -5.64 -15.56 -5.15
C GLY A 357 -7.12 -15.60 -4.82
N GLN A 358 -7.88 -16.30 -5.66
CA GLN A 358 -9.33 -16.41 -5.50
C GLN A 358 -9.78 -17.82 -5.87
N LEU A 359 -10.63 -18.41 -5.03
CA LEU A 359 -11.43 -19.58 -5.40
C LEU A 359 -12.74 -19.12 -6.02
N PHE A 360 -13.35 -19.98 -6.84
CA PHE A 360 -14.66 -19.69 -7.40
C PHE A 360 -15.66 -20.75 -6.93
N PHE A 361 -16.71 -20.29 -6.25
CA PHE A 361 -17.86 -21.09 -5.85
C PHE A 361 -19.10 -20.49 -6.49
N ASN A 362 -19.89 -21.33 -7.18
CA ASN A 362 -21.24 -20.96 -7.57
C ASN A 362 -22.16 -21.12 -6.35
N LEU A 363 -23.02 -20.13 -6.09
CA LEU A 363 -23.94 -20.14 -4.95
C LEU A 363 -25.37 -20.27 -5.50
N ALA A 364 -25.97 -21.47 -5.44
CA ALA A 364 -27.28 -21.69 -6.05
C ALA A 364 -28.41 -20.94 -5.31
N THR A 365 -28.23 -20.67 -4.01
CA THR A 365 -29.15 -19.91 -3.15
C THR A 365 -28.50 -18.64 -2.63
N ASP A 366 -27.82 -17.90 -3.52
CA ASP A 366 -27.15 -16.65 -3.17
C ASP A 366 -28.12 -15.57 -2.69
N LEU A 367 -27.65 -14.71 -1.78
CA LEU A 367 -28.44 -13.61 -1.25
C LEU A 367 -28.30 -12.37 -2.13
N LYS A 368 -29.41 -11.68 -2.38
CA LYS A 368 -29.47 -10.48 -3.22
C LYS A 368 -29.99 -9.27 -2.43
N PRO A 369 -29.58 -8.04 -2.78
CA PRO A 369 -28.58 -7.73 -3.80
C PRO A 369 -27.17 -8.16 -3.36
N ASN A 370 -26.32 -8.46 -4.35
CA ASN A 370 -24.88 -8.75 -4.21
C ASN A 370 -24.11 -8.14 -5.38
N SER A 371 -22.77 -8.13 -5.30
CA SER A 371 -21.90 -7.52 -6.31
C SER A 371 -22.15 -8.03 -7.73
N MET A 372 -22.37 -9.34 -7.92
CA MET A 372 -22.65 -9.91 -9.24
C MET A 372 -24.02 -9.47 -9.78
N SER A 373 -25.04 -9.40 -8.92
CA SER A 373 -26.36 -8.92 -9.31
C SER A 373 -26.34 -7.42 -9.68
N MET A 374 -25.50 -6.61 -9.02
CA MET A 374 -25.30 -5.21 -9.40
C MET A 374 -24.73 -5.12 -10.82
N MET A 375 -23.70 -5.91 -11.13
CA MET A 375 -23.07 -5.91 -12.45
C MET A 375 -24.00 -6.41 -13.57
N SER A 376 -24.83 -7.41 -13.29
CA SER A 376 -25.66 -8.08 -14.30
C SER A 376 -27.07 -7.47 -14.48
N ASN A 377 -27.58 -6.72 -13.50
CA ASN A 377 -28.92 -6.13 -13.54
C ASN A 377 -28.87 -4.60 -13.62
N ALA A 378 -29.09 -4.06 -14.82
CA ALA A 378 -29.07 -2.62 -15.09
C ALA A 378 -30.13 -1.84 -14.28
N THR A 379 -31.31 -2.42 -14.04
CA THR A 379 -32.37 -1.77 -13.24
C THR A 379 -31.94 -1.62 -11.79
N LEU A 380 -31.37 -2.67 -11.19
CA LEU A 380 -30.86 -2.63 -9.83
C LEU A 380 -29.69 -1.62 -9.69
N SER A 381 -28.78 -1.62 -10.66
CA SER A 381 -27.69 -0.63 -10.72
C SER A 381 -28.20 0.82 -10.82
N ALA A 382 -29.20 1.08 -11.68
CA ALA A 382 -29.80 2.41 -11.79
C ALA A 382 -30.54 2.83 -10.51
N GLN A 383 -31.19 1.90 -9.81
CA GLN A 383 -31.83 2.15 -8.52
C GLN A 383 -30.80 2.50 -7.44
N ALA A 384 -29.72 1.72 -7.30
CA ALA A 384 -28.65 2.02 -6.35
C ALA A 384 -27.94 3.35 -6.67
N ARG A 385 -27.80 3.69 -7.95
CA ARG A 385 -27.28 5.01 -8.37
C ARG A 385 -28.19 6.13 -7.89
N LYS A 386 -29.49 6.02 -8.17
CA LYS A 386 -30.49 7.01 -7.74
C LYS A 386 -30.51 7.14 -6.22
N GLU A 387 -30.49 6.03 -5.49
CA GLU A 387 -30.44 6.02 -4.02
C GLU A 387 -29.21 6.77 -3.49
N TYR A 388 -28.02 6.46 -4.01
CA TYR A 388 -26.80 7.15 -3.59
C TYR A 388 -26.83 8.64 -3.93
N ASP A 389 -27.29 9.03 -5.12
CA ASP A 389 -27.32 10.45 -5.51
C ASP A 389 -28.32 11.27 -4.68
N GLN A 390 -29.42 10.65 -4.25
CA GLN A 390 -30.45 11.33 -3.45
C GLN A 390 -30.11 11.35 -1.96
N ASN A 391 -29.66 10.21 -1.42
CA ASN A 391 -29.63 9.97 0.01
C ASN A 391 -28.22 9.67 0.56
N ARG A 392 -27.25 9.40 -0.31
CA ARG A 392 -25.92 8.90 0.07
C ARG A 392 -26.01 7.59 0.88
N THR A 393 -26.92 6.70 0.47
CA THR A 393 -27.09 5.36 1.07
C THR A 393 -27.00 4.27 0.00
N GLY A 394 -27.06 3.02 0.44
CA GLY A 394 -27.18 1.87 -0.44
C GLY A 394 -25.87 1.33 -0.98
N PRO A 395 -25.92 0.38 -1.93
CA PRO A 395 -24.76 -0.43 -2.33
C PRO A 395 -23.53 0.36 -2.81
N LEU A 396 -23.71 1.58 -3.32
CA LEU A 396 -22.62 2.39 -3.85
C LEU A 396 -21.84 3.18 -2.78
N THR A 397 -22.25 3.10 -1.51
CA THR A 397 -21.42 3.59 -0.39
C THR A 397 -20.36 2.58 0.01
N LEU A 398 -20.50 1.31 -0.38
CA LEU A 398 -19.59 0.22 -0.05
C LEU A 398 -18.45 0.13 -1.08
N SER A 399 -17.22 0.00 -0.59
CA SER A 399 -16.01 -0.09 -1.42
C SER A 399 -15.50 -1.54 -1.53
N GLY A 400 -14.24 -1.81 -1.12
CA GLY A 400 -13.64 -3.14 -1.08
C GLY A 400 -14.31 -4.15 -0.15
N GLY A 401 -15.04 -3.66 0.86
CA GLY A 401 -15.49 -4.42 2.03
C GLY A 401 -14.97 -3.79 3.32
N ASN A 402 -15.49 -4.25 4.46
CA ASN A 402 -15.18 -3.66 5.77
C ASN A 402 -14.87 -4.71 6.83
N SER A 403 -14.68 -5.96 6.45
CA SER A 403 -14.46 -7.02 7.41
C SER A 403 -13.64 -8.15 6.78
N GLY A 404 -12.87 -8.85 7.60
CA GLY A 404 -11.95 -9.88 7.14
C GLY A 404 -11.58 -10.84 8.25
N ALA A 405 -11.23 -12.07 7.87
CA ALA A 405 -10.55 -13.00 8.76
C ALA A 405 -9.03 -12.91 8.52
N PHE A 406 -8.29 -12.44 9.53
CA PHE A 406 -6.84 -12.30 9.50
C PHE A 406 -6.26 -13.38 10.40
N LEU A 407 -5.70 -14.42 9.81
CA LEU A 407 -5.40 -15.64 10.54
C LEU A 407 -3.90 -15.84 10.75
N PRO A 408 -3.46 -16.07 12.00
CA PRO A 408 -2.17 -16.68 12.27
C PRO A 408 -2.06 -18.09 11.68
N LEU A 409 -0.82 -18.57 11.52
CA LEU A 409 -0.56 -19.85 10.85
C LEU A 409 -1.24 -21.04 11.52
N ALA A 410 -1.40 -21.00 12.86
CA ALA A 410 -2.01 -22.07 13.65
C ALA A 410 -3.48 -22.39 13.28
N TYR A 411 -4.17 -21.47 12.59
CA TYR A 411 -5.50 -21.72 12.02
C TYR A 411 -5.45 -22.43 10.67
N LEU A 412 -4.35 -22.31 9.93
CA LEU A 412 -4.21 -22.90 8.59
C LEU A 412 -3.69 -24.34 8.66
N THR A 413 -2.77 -24.62 9.59
CA THR A 413 -2.18 -25.95 9.78
C THR A 413 -2.01 -26.30 11.26
N LYS A 414 -2.15 -27.60 11.57
CA LYS A 414 -1.79 -28.16 12.88
C LYS A 414 -0.34 -28.63 12.97
N ASN A 415 0.37 -28.62 11.85
CA ASN A 415 1.76 -29.05 11.76
C ASN A 415 2.63 -27.96 11.11
N PRO A 416 2.85 -26.82 11.80
CA PRO A 416 3.62 -25.71 11.24
C PRO A 416 5.08 -26.09 10.91
N SER A 417 5.67 -27.03 11.66
CA SER A 417 7.02 -27.53 11.38
C SER A 417 7.15 -28.27 10.05
N ALA A 418 6.05 -28.79 9.48
CA ALA A 418 6.06 -29.37 8.13
C ALA A 418 6.09 -28.31 7.01
N ILE A 419 5.68 -27.08 7.29
CA ILE A 419 5.81 -25.94 6.37
C ILE A 419 7.25 -25.42 6.38
N PHE A 420 7.91 -25.47 7.54
CA PHE A 420 9.26 -24.95 7.71
C PHE A 420 10.30 -26.06 7.53
N SER A 421 10.93 -26.11 6.35
CA SER A 421 12.23 -26.77 6.30
C SER A 421 13.25 -25.90 7.06
N SER A 422 14.18 -26.50 7.80
CA SER A 422 15.23 -25.75 8.52
C SER A 422 16.08 -24.86 7.58
N LEU A 423 16.07 -25.16 6.28
CA LEU A 423 16.76 -24.40 5.24
C LEU A 423 16.01 -23.11 4.85
N SER A 424 14.68 -23.10 4.88
CA SER A 424 13.86 -22.00 4.35
C SER A 424 13.92 -20.70 5.17
N PHE A 425 14.29 -20.81 6.45
CA PHE A 425 14.57 -19.68 7.33
C PHE A 425 16.06 -19.57 7.68
N SER A 426 16.92 -20.38 7.05
CA SER A 426 18.34 -20.41 7.40
C SER A 426 19.05 -19.19 6.82
N PRO A 427 19.69 -18.35 7.67
CA PRO A 427 20.57 -17.28 7.21
C PRO A 427 21.64 -17.75 6.20
N ARG A 428 22.10 -19.00 6.35
CA ARG A 428 23.13 -19.61 5.48
C ARG A 428 22.65 -19.79 4.04
N TYR A 429 21.38 -20.05 3.84
CA TYR A 429 20.79 -20.31 2.52
C TYR A 429 19.95 -19.13 2.01
N ALA A 430 19.90 -18.01 2.74
CA ALA A 430 19.08 -16.86 2.39
C ALA A 430 19.31 -16.35 0.95
N HIS A 431 20.55 -16.42 0.46
CA HIS A 431 20.91 -16.01 -0.90
C HIS A 431 20.15 -16.77 -2.00
N VAL A 432 19.75 -18.03 -1.78
CA VAL A 432 19.09 -18.84 -2.82
C VAL A 432 17.67 -18.36 -3.15
N HIS A 433 17.10 -17.53 -2.27
CA HIS A 433 15.74 -16.99 -2.42
C HIS A 433 15.74 -15.54 -2.92
N LEU A 434 16.90 -14.90 -3.04
CA LEU A 434 17.03 -13.52 -3.51
C LEU A 434 17.26 -13.44 -5.02
N PRO A 435 16.78 -12.39 -5.71
CA PRO A 435 16.85 -12.27 -7.17
C PRO A 435 18.27 -12.43 -7.76
N GLN A 436 19.28 -11.93 -7.06
CA GLN A 436 20.68 -11.97 -7.50
C GLN A 436 21.41 -13.26 -7.07
N GLY A 437 20.77 -14.13 -6.29
CA GLY A 437 21.38 -15.39 -5.85
C GLY A 437 22.71 -15.16 -5.12
N ASN A 438 23.74 -15.89 -5.55
CA ASN A 438 25.11 -15.77 -5.05
C ASN A 438 25.75 -14.38 -5.30
N ASN A 439 25.20 -13.57 -6.21
CA ASN A 439 25.70 -12.24 -6.53
C ASN A 439 25.04 -11.15 -5.66
N THR A 440 24.18 -11.51 -4.71
CA THR A 440 23.56 -10.55 -3.79
C THR A 440 24.62 -9.80 -2.99
N HIS A 441 24.53 -8.47 -2.93
CA HIS A 441 25.45 -7.67 -2.14
C HIS A 441 25.43 -8.08 -0.65
N PRO A 442 26.58 -8.22 0.02
CA PRO A 442 26.65 -8.73 1.40
C PRO A 442 25.74 -8.03 2.41
N SER A 443 25.57 -6.70 2.30
CA SER A 443 24.68 -5.95 3.20
C SER A 443 23.20 -6.30 3.00
N VAL A 444 22.76 -6.49 1.75
CA VAL A 444 21.37 -6.88 1.43
C VAL A 444 21.12 -8.31 1.91
N LEU A 445 22.08 -9.20 1.69
CA LEU A 445 22.02 -10.57 2.20
C LEU A 445 21.94 -10.60 3.74
N ALA A 446 22.77 -9.80 4.42
CA ALA A 446 22.75 -9.68 5.88
C ALA A 446 21.40 -9.17 6.39
N GLY A 447 20.84 -8.15 5.75
CA GLY A 447 19.50 -7.63 6.07
C GLY A 447 18.41 -8.69 5.90
N TYR A 448 18.36 -9.38 4.77
CA TYR A 448 17.36 -10.41 4.53
C TYR A 448 17.50 -11.58 5.51
N ALA A 449 18.72 -12.06 5.77
CA ALA A 449 18.98 -13.07 6.79
C ALA A 449 18.51 -12.64 8.18
N TYR A 450 18.68 -11.37 8.52
CA TYR A 450 18.21 -10.80 9.78
C TYR A 450 16.68 -10.75 9.82
N GLN A 451 16.00 -10.34 8.74
CA GLN A 451 14.54 -10.39 8.64
C GLN A 451 13.98 -11.79 8.88
N LEU A 452 14.58 -12.84 8.29
CA LEU A 452 14.16 -14.23 8.49
C LEU A 452 14.19 -14.64 9.97
N THR A 453 15.14 -14.12 10.74
CA THR A 453 15.28 -14.42 12.18
C THR A 453 14.09 -13.91 12.99
N TYR A 454 13.53 -12.75 12.63
CA TYR A 454 12.38 -12.16 13.34
C TYR A 454 11.03 -12.56 12.74
N LEU A 455 10.97 -12.87 11.44
CA LEU A 455 9.74 -13.36 10.81
C LEU A 455 9.38 -14.77 11.29
N LYS A 456 10.37 -15.64 11.54
CA LYS A 456 10.11 -17.01 11.97
C LYS A 456 9.21 -17.09 13.23
N PRO A 457 9.50 -16.39 14.34
CA PRO A 457 8.61 -16.36 15.50
C PRO A 457 7.19 -15.90 15.20
N LEU A 458 6.99 -14.96 14.26
CA LEU A 458 5.64 -14.50 13.89
C LEU A 458 4.80 -15.60 13.22
N PHE A 459 5.45 -16.54 12.54
CA PHE A 459 4.77 -17.73 12.01
C PHE A 459 4.50 -18.81 13.07
N GLU A 460 5.23 -18.79 14.18
CA GLU A 460 5.12 -19.78 15.28
C GLU A 460 4.17 -19.33 16.40
N THR A 461 3.71 -18.07 16.35
CA THR A 461 2.84 -17.44 17.35
C THR A 461 1.51 -17.01 16.75
N ASP A 462 0.61 -16.48 17.58
CA ASP A 462 -0.70 -15.98 17.21
C ASP A 462 -0.81 -14.45 17.27
N VAL A 463 0.32 -13.73 17.44
CA VAL A 463 0.35 -12.27 17.62
C VAL A 463 0.30 -11.48 16.32
N SER A 464 0.37 -12.16 15.17
CA SER A 464 0.31 -11.56 13.83
C SER A 464 -0.41 -12.51 12.88
N ALA A 465 -1.21 -11.95 11.99
CA ALA A 465 -1.77 -12.73 10.90
C ALA A 465 -0.72 -13.01 9.82
N VAL A 466 -0.85 -14.16 9.17
CA VAL A 466 -0.04 -14.55 8.01
C VAL A 466 -0.88 -14.65 6.74
N PHE A 467 -2.21 -14.65 6.88
CA PHE A 467 -3.13 -14.85 5.79
C PHE A 467 -4.45 -14.11 6.00
N GLU A 468 -4.98 -13.56 4.92
CA GLU A 468 -6.19 -12.75 4.92
C GLU A 468 -7.31 -13.42 4.13
N TYR A 469 -8.55 -13.27 4.61
CA TYR A 469 -9.77 -13.59 3.88
C TYR A 469 -10.76 -12.42 4.00
N PRO A 470 -10.78 -11.47 3.06
CA PRO A 470 -11.79 -10.40 3.04
C PRO A 470 -13.20 -10.99 2.94
N ILE A 471 -14.10 -10.53 3.80
CA ILE A 471 -15.51 -10.95 3.79
C ILE A 471 -16.29 -9.96 2.89
N GLY A 472 -17.26 -10.48 2.14
CA GLY A 472 -18.05 -9.70 1.19
C GLY A 472 -17.38 -9.50 -0.19
N ALA A 473 -16.12 -9.92 -0.37
CA ALA A 473 -15.36 -9.82 -1.63
C ALA A 473 -15.28 -11.15 -2.42
N GLY A 474 -16.16 -12.11 -2.12
CA GLY A 474 -16.07 -13.48 -2.64
C GLY A 474 -15.00 -14.31 -1.93
N ALA A 475 -14.61 -15.45 -2.50
CA ALA A 475 -13.59 -16.33 -1.92
C ALA A 475 -12.16 -15.88 -2.24
N LEU A 476 -11.85 -14.64 -1.88
CA LEU A 476 -10.56 -13.98 -2.07
C LEU A 476 -9.63 -14.22 -0.87
N PHE A 477 -8.33 -14.38 -1.11
CA PHE A 477 -7.35 -14.49 -0.03
C PHE A 477 -6.03 -13.82 -0.37
N ALA A 478 -5.25 -13.45 0.63
CA ALA A 478 -3.90 -12.91 0.47
C ALA A 478 -2.90 -13.47 1.48
N LEU A 479 -1.66 -13.67 1.04
CA LEU A 479 -0.52 -13.97 1.92
C LEU A 479 0.02 -12.64 2.49
N LEU A 480 0.00 -12.51 3.81
CA LEU A 480 0.32 -11.26 4.51
C LEU A 480 1.77 -11.16 5.00
N LYS A 481 2.50 -12.28 5.00
CA LYS A 481 3.90 -12.36 5.48
C LYS A 481 4.82 -13.02 4.45
N PRO A 482 4.91 -12.48 3.22
CA PRO A 482 5.79 -13.05 2.21
C PRO A 482 7.26 -12.98 2.66
N LEU A 483 7.98 -14.07 2.45
CA LEU A 483 9.43 -14.16 2.64
C LEU A 483 10.16 -13.89 1.33
N SER A 484 9.53 -14.10 0.18
CA SER A 484 10.02 -13.66 -1.12
C SER A 484 10.34 -12.16 -1.13
N ARG A 485 11.43 -11.80 -1.83
CA ARG A 485 11.84 -10.41 -2.06
C ARG A 485 12.08 -10.18 -3.55
N GLY A 486 11.50 -9.10 -4.05
CA GLY A 486 11.66 -8.63 -5.42
C GLY A 486 12.67 -7.48 -5.55
N THR A 487 12.68 -6.87 -6.73
CA THR A 487 13.41 -5.62 -6.99
C THR A 487 12.60 -4.61 -7.81
N VAL A 488 12.98 -3.33 -7.68
CA VAL A 488 12.53 -2.24 -8.54
C VAL A 488 13.74 -1.44 -8.99
N ASN A 489 14.07 -1.51 -10.28
CA ASN A 489 15.26 -0.84 -10.84
C ASN A 489 14.92 -0.06 -12.11
N ILE A 490 15.69 1.00 -12.39
CA ILE A 490 15.66 1.67 -13.69
C ILE A 490 15.97 0.70 -14.83
N ASP A 491 15.43 0.96 -16.02
CA ASP A 491 15.85 0.24 -17.23
C ASP A 491 17.21 0.80 -17.69
N PRO A 492 18.28 -0.02 -17.71
CA PRO A 492 19.59 0.46 -18.19
C PRO A 492 19.58 0.94 -19.65
N ASN A 493 18.64 0.46 -20.46
CA ASN A 493 18.52 0.86 -21.87
C ASN A 493 17.67 2.12 -22.07
N ASN A 494 16.88 2.50 -21.07
CA ASN A 494 16.02 3.69 -21.10
C ASN A 494 15.69 4.12 -19.67
N VAL A 495 16.60 4.88 -19.06
CA VAL A 495 16.47 5.34 -17.66
C VAL A 495 15.24 6.23 -17.44
N ASP A 496 14.71 6.80 -18.51
CA ASP A 496 13.52 7.64 -18.54
C ASP A 496 12.20 6.87 -18.57
N ALA A 497 12.23 5.58 -18.91
CA ALA A 497 11.07 4.70 -18.89
C ALA A 497 10.56 4.45 -17.47
N GLU A 498 9.43 3.75 -17.38
CA GLU A 498 8.94 3.23 -16.11
C GLU A 498 9.90 2.17 -15.53
N PRO A 499 10.03 2.07 -14.19
CA PRO A 499 10.95 1.14 -13.57
C PRO A 499 10.61 -0.33 -13.88
N LYS A 500 11.63 -1.16 -13.97
CA LYS A 500 11.52 -2.63 -14.04
C LYS A 500 11.16 -3.16 -12.66
N VAL A 501 9.92 -3.62 -12.52
CA VAL A 501 9.39 -4.24 -11.29
C VAL A 501 9.46 -5.76 -11.42
N PHE A 502 10.13 -6.42 -10.48
CA PHE A 502 10.17 -7.88 -10.37
C PHE A 502 9.72 -8.28 -8.97
N TYR A 503 8.61 -9.01 -8.85
CA TYR A 503 8.06 -9.41 -7.55
C TYR A 503 8.82 -10.58 -6.94
N ASN A 504 9.31 -11.49 -7.79
CA ASN A 504 9.98 -12.72 -7.39
C ASN A 504 9.10 -13.60 -6.47
N THR A 505 7.81 -13.67 -6.77
CA THR A 505 6.79 -14.32 -5.91
C THR A 505 7.04 -15.82 -5.81
N PHE A 506 6.92 -16.40 -4.61
CA PHE A 506 7.18 -17.82 -4.31
C PHE A 506 8.62 -18.29 -4.54
N SER A 507 9.58 -17.37 -4.63
CA SER A 507 11.01 -17.69 -4.58
C SER A 507 11.45 -18.30 -3.26
N ASN A 508 10.81 -17.93 -2.13
CA ASN A 508 10.91 -18.67 -0.89
C ASN A 508 9.78 -19.72 -0.84
N PRO A 509 10.08 -21.03 -0.71
CA PRO A 509 9.07 -22.09 -0.77
C PRO A 509 8.05 -22.05 0.37
N VAL A 510 8.35 -21.39 1.49
CA VAL A 510 7.41 -21.23 2.60
C VAL A 510 6.19 -20.44 2.17
N ASP A 511 6.35 -19.41 1.33
CA ASP A 511 5.25 -18.58 0.85
C ASP A 511 4.19 -19.43 0.13
N LEU A 512 4.64 -20.33 -0.74
CA LEU A 512 3.73 -21.24 -1.42
C LEU A 512 3.09 -22.23 -0.44
N ALA A 513 3.87 -22.83 0.44
CA ALA A 513 3.38 -23.84 1.39
C ALA A 513 2.29 -23.27 2.31
N VAL A 514 2.49 -22.04 2.82
CA VAL A 514 1.47 -21.31 3.59
C VAL A 514 0.25 -21.03 2.73
N THR A 515 0.45 -20.59 1.47
CA THR A 515 -0.64 -20.29 0.55
C THR A 515 -1.48 -21.53 0.20
N VAL A 516 -0.86 -22.71 0.07
CA VAL A 516 -1.58 -23.99 -0.11
C VAL A 516 -2.53 -24.26 1.06
N GLN A 517 -2.04 -24.13 2.30
CA GLN A 517 -2.89 -24.36 3.48
C GLN A 517 -3.98 -23.29 3.60
N GLY A 518 -3.64 -22.04 3.29
CA GLY A 518 -4.59 -20.94 3.29
C GLY A 518 -5.72 -21.10 2.27
N ALA A 519 -5.39 -21.46 1.03
CA ALA A 519 -6.38 -21.67 -0.03
C ALA A 519 -7.33 -22.85 0.29
N ARG A 520 -6.81 -23.93 0.89
CA ARG A 520 -7.63 -25.08 1.34
C ARG A 520 -8.67 -24.72 2.39
N LEU A 521 -8.42 -23.71 3.22
CA LEU A 521 -9.34 -23.33 4.29
C LEU A 521 -10.71 -22.91 3.76
N PHE A 522 -10.78 -22.35 2.55
CA PHE A 522 -12.06 -22.00 1.92
C PHE A 522 -12.98 -23.21 1.73
N ARG A 523 -12.45 -24.39 1.38
CA ARG A 523 -13.29 -25.62 1.29
C ARG A 523 -13.94 -25.96 2.62
N LYS A 524 -13.21 -25.77 3.73
CA LYS A 524 -13.76 -25.95 5.09
C LYS A 524 -14.80 -24.89 5.41
N LEU A 525 -14.52 -23.62 5.07
CA LEU A 525 -15.43 -22.50 5.28
C LEU A 525 -16.77 -22.71 4.57
N TYR A 526 -16.75 -23.05 3.28
CA TYR A 526 -17.97 -23.30 2.50
C TYR A 526 -18.69 -24.61 2.88
N ALA A 527 -18.05 -25.51 3.63
CA ALA A 527 -18.67 -26.71 4.18
C ALA A 527 -19.37 -26.49 5.54
N THR A 528 -19.20 -25.31 6.16
CA THR A 528 -19.85 -24.98 7.45
C THR A 528 -21.39 -24.99 7.34
N PRO A 529 -22.12 -25.30 8.43
CA PRO A 529 -23.58 -25.24 8.44
C PRO A 529 -24.17 -23.94 7.87
N SER A 530 -23.60 -22.78 8.20
CA SER A 530 -24.11 -21.50 7.72
C SER A 530 -23.80 -21.26 6.25
N ALA A 531 -22.58 -21.52 5.78
CA ALA A 531 -22.23 -21.33 4.36
C ALA A 531 -22.98 -22.31 3.44
N ARG A 532 -23.27 -23.55 3.90
CA ARG A 532 -24.04 -24.53 3.12
C ARG A 532 -25.46 -24.09 2.78
N LYS A 533 -26.03 -23.13 3.52
CA LYS A 533 -27.33 -22.51 3.19
C LYS A 533 -27.31 -21.74 1.86
N LEU A 534 -26.13 -21.33 1.39
CA LEU A 534 -25.92 -20.69 0.09
C LEU A 534 -25.78 -21.72 -1.06
N THR A 535 -25.83 -23.02 -0.74
CA THR A 535 -25.68 -24.14 -1.67
C THR A 535 -24.42 -23.97 -2.54
N PRO A 536 -23.22 -23.87 -1.93
CA PRO A 536 -21.99 -23.61 -2.66
C PRO A 536 -21.55 -24.82 -3.48
N SER A 537 -21.13 -24.57 -4.71
CA SER A 537 -20.54 -25.55 -5.62
C SER A 537 -19.20 -25.03 -6.13
N GLU A 538 -18.10 -25.66 -5.70
CA GLU A 538 -16.75 -25.29 -6.12
C GLU A 538 -16.58 -25.48 -7.63
N GLN A 539 -16.12 -24.42 -8.29
CA GLN A 539 -15.78 -24.40 -9.71
C GLN A 539 -14.27 -24.37 -9.91
N LEU A 540 -13.56 -23.54 -9.13
CA LEU A 540 -12.09 -23.41 -9.17
C LEU A 540 -11.54 -23.43 -7.73
N PRO A 541 -10.47 -24.21 -7.47
CA PRO A 541 -9.71 -25.04 -8.40
C PRO A 541 -10.43 -26.30 -8.91
N GLY A 542 -11.50 -26.71 -8.24
CA GLY A 542 -12.26 -27.91 -8.57
C GLY A 542 -11.81 -29.12 -7.73
N ALA A 543 -12.71 -30.09 -7.62
CA ALA A 543 -12.57 -31.22 -6.70
C ALA A 543 -11.37 -32.16 -6.96
N ASN A 544 -10.67 -32.02 -8.09
CA ASN A 544 -9.50 -32.85 -8.39
C ASN A 544 -8.19 -32.30 -7.81
N VAL A 545 -8.14 -31.03 -7.39
CA VAL A 545 -6.95 -30.45 -6.76
C VAL A 545 -6.97 -30.82 -5.28
N GLN A 546 -6.19 -31.81 -4.86
CA GLN A 546 -6.23 -32.38 -3.51
C GLN A 546 -4.85 -32.32 -2.82
N SER A 547 -3.79 -32.82 -3.45
CA SER A 547 -2.44 -32.91 -2.86
C SER A 547 -1.75 -31.55 -2.76
N ASP A 548 -0.69 -31.44 -1.95
CA ASP A 548 0.07 -30.19 -1.78
C ASP A 548 0.69 -29.77 -3.13
N GLU A 549 1.13 -30.74 -3.93
CA GLU A 549 1.68 -30.56 -5.27
C GLU A 549 0.63 -30.02 -6.23
N GLU A 550 -0.57 -30.62 -6.27
CA GLU A 550 -1.66 -30.18 -7.15
C GLU A 550 -2.11 -28.76 -6.81
N TRP A 551 -2.24 -28.44 -5.51
CA TRP A 551 -2.52 -27.09 -5.05
C TRP A 551 -1.39 -26.13 -5.43
N GLY A 552 -0.13 -26.54 -5.24
CA GLY A 552 1.04 -25.74 -5.57
C GLY A 552 1.13 -25.42 -7.06
N GLU A 553 0.83 -26.37 -7.94
CA GLU A 553 0.76 -26.14 -9.38
C GLU A 553 -0.38 -25.22 -9.77
N TRP A 554 -1.57 -25.43 -9.19
CA TRP A 554 -2.72 -24.58 -9.47
C TRP A 554 -2.47 -23.14 -9.02
N LEU A 555 -1.91 -22.94 -7.83
CA LEU A 555 -1.59 -21.61 -7.30
C LEU A 555 -0.59 -20.87 -8.17
N ARG A 556 0.49 -21.53 -8.64
CA ARG A 556 1.45 -20.91 -9.56
C ARG A 556 0.80 -20.41 -10.86
N LYS A 557 -0.28 -21.06 -11.31
CA LYS A 557 -1.04 -20.67 -12.51
C LYS A 557 -2.10 -19.58 -12.24
N ASN A 558 -2.55 -19.40 -10.99
CA ASN A 558 -3.74 -18.60 -10.68
C ASN A 558 -3.55 -17.46 -9.66
N ILE A 559 -2.41 -17.40 -8.96
CA ILE A 559 -2.05 -16.28 -8.08
C ILE A 559 -1.69 -15.04 -8.90
N ASN A 560 -2.02 -13.86 -8.35
CA ASN A 560 -1.44 -12.57 -8.70
C ASN A 560 -0.40 -12.17 -7.62
N PRO A 561 0.75 -11.61 -8.01
CA PRO A 561 1.83 -11.30 -7.07
C PRO A 561 1.59 -10.03 -6.24
N SER A 562 0.49 -9.31 -6.49
CA SER A 562 0.24 -8.00 -5.90
C SER A 562 -1.21 -7.84 -5.51
N PHE A 563 -1.46 -7.60 -4.24
CA PHE A 563 -2.71 -7.08 -3.70
C PHE A 563 -2.61 -5.57 -3.49
N TYR A 564 -1.79 -4.90 -4.33
CA TYR A 564 -1.63 -3.46 -4.41
C TYR A 564 -0.93 -2.83 -3.21
N HIS A 565 -0.03 -3.56 -2.55
CA HIS A 565 0.70 -3.11 -1.36
C HIS A 565 2.23 -3.10 -1.55
N PRO A 566 2.77 -2.45 -2.59
CA PRO A 566 4.21 -2.39 -2.80
C PRO A 566 4.92 -1.61 -1.68
N VAL A 567 5.92 -2.22 -1.05
CA VAL A 567 6.74 -1.62 0.02
C VAL A 567 8.23 -2.01 -0.06
N GLY A 568 9.07 -1.41 0.79
CA GLY A 568 10.40 -1.93 1.15
C GLY A 568 11.59 -1.52 0.28
N THR A 569 11.37 -0.83 -0.83
CA THR A 569 12.41 -0.46 -1.81
C THR A 569 13.38 0.64 -1.39
N ALA A 570 13.10 1.30 -0.27
CA ALA A 570 14.01 2.23 0.40
C ALA A 570 13.93 2.03 1.92
N ALA A 571 14.08 0.78 2.35
CA ALA A 571 13.77 0.32 3.70
C ALA A 571 14.43 1.14 4.82
N LEU A 572 13.67 1.38 5.89
CA LEU A 572 14.16 1.83 7.19
C LEU A 572 15.09 0.76 7.77
N GLY A 573 16.32 1.13 8.11
CA GLY A 573 17.23 0.23 8.81
C GLY A 573 18.71 0.55 8.62
N PRO A 574 19.60 -0.21 9.28
CA PRO A 574 21.03 -0.01 9.21
C PRO A 574 21.57 -0.19 7.79
N MET A 575 22.47 0.69 7.36
CA MET A 575 23.07 0.63 6.02
C MET A 575 23.86 -0.67 5.77
N ASN A 576 24.50 -1.22 6.80
CA ASN A 576 25.21 -2.51 6.71
C ASN A 576 24.27 -3.73 6.60
N MET A 577 22.95 -3.52 6.73
CA MET A 577 21.88 -4.49 6.49
C MET A 577 21.02 -4.10 5.28
N GLY A 578 21.53 -3.26 4.38
CA GLY A 578 20.80 -2.84 3.19
C GLY A 578 19.68 -1.84 3.45
N GLY A 579 19.57 -1.27 4.65
CA GLY A 579 18.63 -0.18 4.93
C GLY A 579 19.04 1.10 4.21
N VAL A 580 18.05 1.81 3.64
CA VAL A 580 18.22 3.04 2.86
C VAL A 580 18.11 4.30 3.70
N VAL A 581 17.20 4.30 4.68
CA VAL A 581 16.99 5.45 5.56
C VAL A 581 17.25 5.12 7.03
N GLY A 582 17.74 6.11 7.77
CA GLY A 582 17.96 6.05 9.21
C GLY A 582 16.66 6.21 10.02
N PRO A 583 16.75 6.20 11.37
CA PRO A 583 15.59 6.35 12.25
C PRO A 583 14.89 7.71 12.14
N ASP A 584 15.56 8.71 11.55
CA ASP A 584 15.00 10.02 11.22
C ASP A 584 14.51 10.10 9.76
N LEU A 585 14.49 8.99 9.02
CA LEU A 585 14.13 8.91 7.60
C LEU A 585 15.09 9.62 6.64
N LYS A 586 16.25 10.08 7.11
CA LYS A 586 17.30 10.60 6.23
C LYS A 586 17.96 9.47 5.45
N VAL A 587 18.25 9.72 4.18
CA VAL A 587 18.98 8.77 3.34
C VAL A 587 20.42 8.67 3.83
N HIS A 588 20.89 7.45 4.07
CA HIS A 588 22.25 7.24 4.59
C HIS A 588 23.29 7.86 3.66
N ARG A 589 24.24 8.60 4.25
CA ARG A 589 25.36 9.28 3.55
C ARG A 589 24.93 10.36 2.56
N VAL A 590 23.70 10.88 2.67
CA VAL A 590 23.22 12.00 1.87
C VAL A 590 22.56 13.04 2.78
N ASP A 591 23.12 14.24 2.82
CA ASP A 591 22.53 15.36 3.54
C ASP A 591 21.37 15.98 2.76
N GLY A 592 20.41 16.56 3.48
CA GLY A 592 19.28 17.27 2.87
C GLY A 592 18.31 16.38 2.09
N LEU A 593 18.28 15.07 2.36
CA LEU A 593 17.43 14.11 1.66
C LEU A 593 16.72 13.15 2.61
N ARG A 594 15.38 13.06 2.48
CA ARG A 594 14.57 12.05 3.16
C ARG A 594 13.71 11.25 2.20
N VAL A 595 13.26 10.08 2.67
CA VAL A 595 12.20 9.30 2.01
C VAL A 595 11.02 9.17 2.97
N VAL A 596 9.84 9.51 2.49
CA VAL A 596 8.59 9.46 3.27
C VAL A 596 7.49 8.88 2.40
N ASP A 597 7.49 7.57 2.23
CA ASP A 597 6.43 6.81 1.58
C ASP A 597 6.51 5.31 1.95
N ALA A 598 5.71 4.48 1.29
CA ALA A 598 5.64 3.04 1.54
C ALA A 598 6.97 2.28 1.31
N SER A 599 7.91 2.84 0.56
CA SER A 599 9.23 2.23 0.32
C SER A 599 10.05 2.05 1.61
N ILE A 600 9.76 2.83 2.66
CA ILE A 600 10.52 2.77 3.91
C ILE A 600 10.13 1.62 4.82
N MET A 601 8.98 0.96 4.60
CA MET A 601 8.55 -0.14 5.47
C MET A 601 9.51 -1.33 5.31
N PRO A 602 10.28 -1.71 6.35
CA PRO A 602 11.29 -2.76 6.20
C PRO A 602 10.64 -4.14 5.99
N LEU A 603 9.49 -4.36 6.62
CA LEU A 603 8.64 -5.52 6.46
C LEU A 603 7.20 -5.07 6.25
N ILE A 604 6.51 -5.70 5.31
CA ILE A 604 5.10 -5.41 5.07
C ILE A 604 4.25 -5.84 6.30
N PRO A 605 3.41 -4.94 6.85
CA PRO A 605 2.53 -5.28 7.96
C PRO A 605 1.33 -6.10 7.46
N ALA A 606 0.75 -6.96 8.30
CA ALA A 606 -0.41 -7.79 7.97
C ALA A 606 -1.72 -6.99 7.89
N THR A 607 -1.80 -6.06 6.95
CA THR A 607 -2.90 -5.10 6.78
C THR A 607 -2.82 -4.42 5.40
N HIS A 608 -3.87 -3.71 5.01
CA HIS A 608 -3.76 -2.75 3.90
C HIS A 608 -2.86 -1.57 4.30
N THR A 609 -1.98 -1.14 3.39
CA THR A 609 -0.88 -0.23 3.76
C THR A 609 -1.28 1.24 3.88
N SER A 610 -2.50 1.63 3.49
CA SER A 610 -2.88 3.04 3.37
C SER A 610 -2.85 3.80 4.71
N SER A 611 -3.44 3.24 5.77
CA SER A 611 -3.44 3.83 7.12
C SER A 611 -2.00 3.98 7.65
N THR A 612 -1.16 2.99 7.37
CA THR A 612 0.25 2.95 7.77
C THR A 612 1.04 4.06 7.08
N VAL A 613 0.82 4.28 5.78
CA VAL A 613 1.47 5.38 5.04
C VAL A 613 1.10 6.75 5.63
N TYR A 614 -0.16 6.97 6.03
CA TYR A 614 -0.54 8.21 6.70
C TYR A 614 0.14 8.37 8.07
N ALA A 615 0.20 7.32 8.89
CA ALA A 615 0.87 7.38 10.19
C ALA A 615 2.38 7.65 10.04
N VAL A 616 3.04 7.00 9.09
CA VAL A 616 4.44 7.25 8.73
C VAL A 616 4.64 8.70 8.31
N ALA A 617 3.74 9.24 7.47
CA ALA A 617 3.85 10.61 6.97
C ALA A 617 3.62 11.67 8.06
N GLU A 618 2.66 11.46 8.97
CA GLU A 618 2.45 12.32 10.13
C GLU A 618 3.66 12.34 11.06
N LYS A 619 4.27 11.17 11.30
CA LYS A 619 5.50 11.06 12.10
C LYS A 619 6.69 11.70 11.42
N ALA A 620 6.85 11.49 10.11
CA ALA A 620 7.92 12.08 9.33
C ALA A 620 7.85 13.61 9.34
N ALA A 621 6.64 14.17 9.22
CA ALA A 621 6.45 15.61 9.32
C ALA A 621 6.92 16.16 10.68
N ASP A 622 6.55 15.51 11.79
CA ASP A 622 7.01 15.93 13.12
C ASP A 622 8.54 15.82 13.25
N LEU A 623 9.16 14.75 12.74
CA LEU A 623 10.63 14.60 12.71
C LEU A 623 11.32 15.71 11.90
N ILE A 624 10.76 16.10 10.76
CA ILE A 624 11.29 17.20 9.93
C ILE A 624 11.15 18.53 10.69
N ILE A 625 9.95 18.80 11.23
CA ILE A 625 9.66 20.03 11.97
C ILE A 625 10.55 20.17 13.20
N GLU A 626 10.78 19.09 13.95
CA GLU A 626 11.68 19.08 15.11
C GLU A 626 13.12 19.35 14.69
N SER A 627 13.60 18.68 13.63
CA SER A 627 14.98 18.86 13.16
C SER A 627 15.27 20.26 12.62
N ALA A 628 14.23 20.97 12.16
CA ALA A 628 14.32 22.33 11.63
C ALA A 628 14.29 23.44 12.70
N LYS A 629 13.96 23.09 13.95
CA LYS A 629 13.96 24.01 15.10
C LYS A 629 15.31 24.06 15.82
N VAL A 630 16.17 23.07 15.57
CA VAL A 630 17.54 22.96 16.08
C VAL A 630 18.48 23.61 15.07
#